data_AF-A0A6V7TZ86-F1
#
_entry.id   AF-A0A6V7TZ86-F1
#
_cell.length_a   1.000
_cell.length_b   1.000
_cell.length_c   1.000
_cell.angle_alpha   90.00
_cell.angle_beta   90.00
_cell.angle_gamma   90.00
#
_symmetry.space_group_name_H-M   'P 1'
#
loop_
_entity.id
_entity.type
_entity.pdbx_description
1 polymer ?
#
loop_
_entity_poly.entity_id
_entity_poly.type
_entity_poly.pdbx_seq_one_letter_code
_entity_poly.pdbx_strand_id
1 'polypeptide(L)'
;MLIGEIYSTIIYCFATFGLFSNLFLIWLILRYTMKEMQVYSKILLQTCFVDIVGICMFVVSQPVFVADNGIGTTWNYGPIHFLPNPWQCILLRLNHFMTRFTSMNVSTLFIYRYFTVVRGVEIKFKHQLLLIFVVMLPNIALNVCAYFSNCPSPENEYLKKS
;
A
#
# COMPACT_ATOMS: atom_id res chain seq x y z
N MET A 1 -4.36 -21.60 18.75
CA MET A 1 -5.09 -21.85 17.50
C MET A 1 -6.18 -20.79 17.27
N LEU A 2 -7.04 -20.50 18.26
CA LEU A 2 -8.16 -19.56 18.13
C LEU A 2 -7.84 -18.13 17.61
N ILE A 3 -6.73 -17.52 18.05
CA ILE A 3 -6.42 -16.10 17.76
C ILE A 3 -6.10 -15.87 16.27
N GLY A 4 -5.34 -16.78 15.64
CA GLY A 4 -4.96 -16.67 14.24
C GLY A 4 -6.16 -16.81 13.29
N GLU A 5 -7.10 -17.71 13.63
CA GLU A 5 -8.33 -17.90 12.88
C GLU A 5 -9.24 -16.66 12.97
N ILE A 6 -9.44 -16.12 14.19
CA ILE A 6 -10.21 -14.89 14.39
C ILE A 6 -9.61 -13.72 13.61
N TYR A 7 -8.28 -13.54 13.67
CA TYR A 7 -7.59 -12.50 12.92
C TYR A 7 -7.79 -12.64 11.40
N SER A 8 -7.64 -13.86 10.89
CA SER A 8 -7.84 -14.15 9.47
C SER A 8 -9.28 -13.85 9.04
N THR A 9 -10.29 -14.30 9.80
CA THR A 9 -11.70 -14.01 9.53
C THR A 9 -11.96 -12.50 9.49
N ILE A 10 -11.44 -11.75 10.46
CA ILE A 10 -11.59 -10.29 10.49
C ILE A 10 -10.99 -9.64 9.24
N ILE A 11 -9.79 -10.06 8.82
CA ILE A 11 -9.17 -9.55 7.58
C ILE A 11 -10.07 -9.85 6.38
N TYR A 12 -10.56 -11.08 6.23
CA TYR A 12 -11.41 -11.44 5.10
C TYR A 12 -12.71 -10.63 5.07
N CYS A 13 -13.33 -10.38 6.22
CA CYS A 13 -14.52 -9.54 6.32
C CYS A 13 -14.23 -8.10 5.86
N PHE A 14 -13.18 -7.47 6.39
CA PHE A 14 -12.79 -6.11 6.00
C PHE A 14 -12.36 -6.01 4.53
N ALA A 15 -11.63 -7.01 4.03
CA ALA A 15 -11.22 -7.07 2.64
C ALA A 15 -12.42 -7.19 1.70
N THR A 16 -13.38 -8.06 2.03
CA THR A 16 -14.61 -8.23 1.24
C THR A 16 -15.43 -6.95 1.22
N PHE A 17 -15.60 -6.31 2.38
CA PHE A 17 -16.28 -5.03 2.49
C PHE A 17 -15.56 -3.92 1.69
N GLY A 18 -14.23 -3.87 1.80
CA GLY A 18 -13.39 -2.91 1.08
C GLY A 18 -13.45 -3.10 -0.44
N LEU A 19 -13.41 -4.34 -0.93
CA LEU A 19 -13.56 -4.65 -2.35
C LEU A 19 -14.94 -4.25 -2.86
N PHE A 20 -16.00 -4.63 -2.14
CA PHE A 20 -17.37 -4.26 -2.49
C PHE A 20 -17.54 -2.74 -2.55
N SER A 21 -17.06 -2.02 -1.54
CA SER A 21 -17.15 -0.56 -1.47
C SER A 21 -16.39 0.13 -2.61
N ASN A 22 -15.18 -0.35 -2.94
CA ASN A 22 -14.40 0.19 -4.06
C ASN A 22 -15.07 -0.09 -5.41
N LEU A 23 -15.61 -1.29 -5.64
CA LEU A 23 -16.35 -1.62 -6.86
C LEU A 23 -17.63 -0.79 -6.99
N PHE A 24 -18.37 -0.61 -5.89
CA PHE A 24 -19.55 0.24 -5.85
C PHE A 24 -19.20 1.71 -6.17
N LEU A 25 -18.09 2.20 -5.62
CA LEU A 25 -17.60 3.55 -5.89
C LEU A 25 -17.18 3.72 -7.36
N ILE A 26 -16.51 2.73 -7.96
CA ILE A 26 -16.19 2.72 -9.40
C ILE A 26 -17.48 2.82 -10.22
N TRP A 27 -18.49 2.01 -9.89
CA TRP A 27 -19.78 2.04 -10.57
C TRP A 27 -20.46 3.43 -10.47
N LEU A 28 -20.44 4.05 -9.29
CA LEU A 28 -20.97 5.40 -9.08
C LEU A 28 -20.22 6.44 -9.92
N ILE A 29 -18.89 6.39 -9.93
CA ILE A 29 -18.05 7.31 -10.71
C ILE A 29 -18.37 7.18 -12.19
N LEU A 30 -18.44 5.97 -12.73
CA LEU A 30 -18.70 5.75 -14.15
C LEU A 30 -20.11 6.21 -14.57
N ARG A 31 -21.10 6.07 -13.68
CA ARG A 31 -22.51 6.37 -14.01
C ARG A 31 -22.92 7.82 -13.76
N TYR A 32 -22.36 8.48 -12.75
CA TYR A 32 -22.89 9.76 -12.24
C TYR A 32 -21.89 10.93 -12.27
N THR A 33 -20.70 10.77 -12.86
CA THR A 33 -19.73 11.88 -12.93
C THR A 33 -20.16 12.99 -13.90
N MET A 34 -20.23 14.23 -13.40
CA MET A 34 -20.43 15.43 -14.21
C MET A 34 -19.15 15.84 -14.97
N LYS A 35 -19.28 16.48 -16.13
CA LYS A 35 -18.14 16.86 -17.00
C LYS A 35 -17.09 17.75 -16.29
N GLU A 36 -17.53 18.62 -15.40
CA GLU A 36 -16.67 19.54 -14.65
C GLU A 36 -15.72 18.81 -13.68
N MET A 37 -16.13 17.64 -13.19
CA MET A 37 -15.40 16.86 -12.20
C MET A 37 -14.53 15.75 -12.83
N GLN A 38 -14.28 15.80 -14.13
CA GLN A 38 -13.56 14.73 -14.85
C GLN A 38 -12.12 14.50 -14.37
N VAL A 39 -11.43 15.54 -13.91
CA VAL A 39 -10.09 15.37 -13.37
C VAL A 39 -10.16 14.66 -12.02
N TYR A 40 -11.05 15.13 -11.14
CA TYR A 40 -11.27 14.54 -9.82
C TYR A 40 -11.78 13.10 -9.90
N SER A 41 -12.66 12.78 -10.85
CA SER A 41 -13.15 11.42 -11.05
C SER A 41 -12.06 10.45 -11.50
N LYS A 42 -11.15 10.88 -12.37
CA LYS A 42 -9.98 10.07 -12.78
C LYS A 42 -9.05 9.78 -11.61
N ILE A 43 -8.86 10.77 -10.75
CA ILE A 43 -8.08 10.67 -9.51
C ILE A 43 -8.72 9.66 -8.56
N LEU A 44 -10.03 9.81 -8.32
CA LEU A 44 -10.77 8.91 -7.44
C LEU A 44 -10.79 7.48 -8.00
N LEU A 45 -10.97 7.32 -9.31
CA LEU A 45 -10.92 6.04 -9.99
C LEU A 45 -9.56 5.37 -9.83
N GLN A 46 -8.47 6.12 -9.99
CA GLN A 46 -7.12 5.62 -9.72
C GLN A 46 -7.00 5.12 -8.28
N THR A 47 -7.52 5.86 -7.29
CA THR A 47 -7.52 5.42 -5.89
C THR A 47 -8.28 4.12 -5.69
N CYS A 48 -9.48 3.98 -6.25
CA CYS A 48 -10.22 2.72 -6.15
C CYS A 48 -9.45 1.52 -6.74
N PHE A 49 -8.78 1.71 -7.89
CA PHE A 49 -7.96 0.65 -8.49
C PHE A 49 -6.78 0.28 -7.60
N VAL A 50 -6.07 1.28 -7.05
CA VAL A 50 -4.94 1.05 -6.16
C VAL A 50 -5.37 0.36 -4.88
N ASP A 51 -6.53 0.71 -4.32
CA ASP A 51 -7.09 0.09 -3.13
C ASP A 51 -7.49 -1.36 -3.39
N ILE A 52 -8.11 -1.68 -4.54
CA ILE A 52 -8.43 -3.07 -4.92
C ILE A 52 -7.14 -3.92 -4.98
N VAL A 53 -6.11 -3.44 -5.67
CA VAL A 53 -4.83 -4.15 -5.76
C VAL A 53 -4.19 -4.29 -4.37
N GLY A 54 -4.23 -3.23 -3.56
CA GLY A 54 -3.71 -3.22 -2.20
C GLY A 54 -4.42 -4.23 -1.30
N ILE A 55 -5.75 -4.29 -1.35
CA ILE A 55 -6.57 -5.25 -0.59
C ILE A 55 -6.23 -6.69 -1.02
N CYS A 56 -6.13 -6.96 -2.32
CA CYS A 56 -5.73 -8.29 -2.80
C CYS A 56 -4.36 -8.70 -2.26
N MET A 57 -3.37 -7.81 -2.31
CA MET A 57 -2.03 -8.08 -1.79
C MET A 57 -2.02 -8.27 -0.26
N PHE A 58 -2.84 -7.50 0.45
CA PHE A 58 -2.98 -7.61 1.90
C PHE A 58 -3.62 -8.93 2.32
N VAL A 59 -4.65 -9.39 1.61
CA VAL A 59 -5.29 -10.71 1.84
C VAL A 59 -4.32 -11.86 1.55
N VAL A 60 -3.46 -11.71 0.54
CA VAL A 60 -2.51 -12.77 0.15
C VAL A 60 -1.31 -12.84 1.13
N SER A 61 -0.91 -11.71 1.73
CA SER A 61 0.20 -11.65 2.68
C SER A 61 -0.19 -11.85 4.14
N GLN A 62 -1.36 -11.33 4.55
CA GLN A 62 -1.84 -11.25 5.94
C GLN A 62 -0.71 -10.92 6.94
N PRO A 63 -0.07 -9.74 6.82
CA PRO A 63 1.01 -9.37 7.70
C PRO A 63 0.46 -9.09 9.11
N VAL A 64 1.14 -9.58 10.13
CA VAL A 64 0.91 -9.28 11.54
C VAL A 64 2.18 -8.63 12.06
N PHE A 65 2.07 -7.38 12.49
CA PHE A 65 3.18 -6.66 13.12
C PHE A 65 3.25 -7.05 14.59
N VAL A 66 4.33 -7.70 14.98
CA VAL A 66 4.59 -8.13 16.35
C VAL A 66 5.84 -7.41 16.84
N ALA A 67 5.72 -6.70 17.95
CA ALA A 67 6.88 -6.18 18.66
C ALA A 67 7.24 -7.16 19.77
N ASP A 68 8.40 -7.78 19.68
CA ASP A 68 8.94 -8.66 20.71
C ASP A 68 10.32 -8.15 21.14
N ASN A 69 10.53 -7.98 22.45
CA ASN A 69 11.77 -7.48 23.04
C ASN A 69 12.35 -6.20 22.40
N GLY A 70 11.47 -5.27 21.98
CA GLY A 70 11.87 -4.01 21.32
C GLY A 70 12.23 -4.15 19.83
N ILE A 71 12.13 -5.36 19.26
CA ILE A 71 12.33 -5.63 17.85
C ILE A 71 10.96 -5.81 17.18
N GLY A 72 10.66 -4.96 16.20
CA GLY A 72 9.48 -5.13 15.35
C GLY A 72 9.72 -6.22 14.31
N THR A 73 8.96 -7.30 14.37
CA THR A 73 8.93 -8.37 13.37
C THR A 73 7.58 -8.40 12.66
N THR A 74 7.58 -8.82 11.40
CA THR A 74 6.36 -8.97 10.60
C THR A 74 6.17 -10.45 10.31
N TRP A 75 5.11 -11.04 10.88
CA TRP A 75 4.74 -12.43 10.63
C TRP A 75 3.72 -12.49 9.50
N ASN A 76 3.90 -13.39 8.54
CA ASN A 76 3.02 -13.50 7.39
C ASN A 76 2.22 -14.79 7.50
N TYR A 77 0.92 -14.67 7.74
CA TYR A 77 0.03 -15.82 7.89
C TYR A 77 -0.73 -16.16 6.60
N GLY A 78 -0.59 -15.33 5.57
CA GLY A 78 -1.30 -15.51 4.31
C GLY A 78 -0.70 -16.60 3.42
N PRO A 79 -1.37 -16.90 2.30
CA PRO A 79 -0.93 -17.88 1.29
C PRO A 79 0.53 -17.73 0.83
N ILE A 80 1.09 -16.52 0.89
CA ILE A 80 2.49 -16.26 0.52
C ILE A 80 3.47 -17.13 1.32
N HIS A 81 3.15 -17.50 2.55
CA HIS A 81 4.03 -18.34 3.38
C HIS A 81 4.27 -19.73 2.79
N PHE A 82 3.37 -20.25 1.95
CA PHE A 82 3.50 -21.56 1.32
C PHE A 82 4.29 -21.52 0.01
N LEU A 83 4.67 -20.35 -0.47
CA LEU A 83 5.42 -20.22 -1.72
C LEU A 83 6.92 -20.48 -1.49
N PRO A 84 7.60 -21.17 -2.42
CA PRO A 84 9.04 -21.32 -2.34
C PRO A 84 9.76 -19.99 -2.60
N ASN A 85 10.96 -19.86 -2.05
CA ASN A 85 11.89 -18.81 -2.46
C ASN A 85 12.23 -18.99 -3.95
N PRO A 86 12.25 -17.91 -4.78
CA PRO A 86 12.27 -16.49 -4.43
C PRO A 86 10.89 -15.79 -4.41
N TRP A 87 9.82 -16.48 -4.78
CA TRP A 87 8.49 -15.88 -4.98
C TRP A 87 7.93 -15.26 -3.70
N GLN A 88 8.16 -15.93 -2.56
CA GLN A 88 7.79 -15.42 -1.24
C GLN A 88 8.40 -14.03 -0.98
N CYS A 89 9.71 -13.87 -1.22
CA CYS A 89 10.41 -12.59 -1.06
C CYS A 89 9.86 -11.50 -1.98
N ILE A 90 9.62 -11.83 -3.25
CA ILE A 90 9.10 -10.86 -4.23
C ILE A 90 7.72 -10.36 -3.82
N LEU A 91 6.81 -11.26 -3.47
CA LEU A 91 5.44 -10.88 -3.08
C LEU A 91 5.40 -10.12 -1.76
N LEU A 92 6.28 -10.46 -0.80
CA LEU A 92 6.42 -9.70 0.44
C LEU A 92 6.89 -8.26 0.17
N ARG A 93 7.88 -8.09 -0.72
CA ARG A 93 8.36 -6.77 -1.13
C ARG A 93 7.28 -5.98 -1.86
N LEU A 94 6.52 -6.64 -2.73
CA LEU A 94 5.39 -6.04 -3.42
C LEU A 94 4.31 -5.59 -2.43
N ASN A 95 4.01 -6.40 -1.41
CA ASN A 95 3.05 -6.04 -0.38
C ASN A 95 3.48 -4.78 0.38
N HIS A 96 4.73 -4.74 0.86
CA HIS A 96 5.27 -3.55 1.53
C HIS A 96 5.23 -2.30 0.64
N PHE A 97 5.58 -2.45 -0.64
CA PHE A 97 5.47 -1.37 -1.62
C PHE A 97 4.02 -0.90 -1.75
N MET A 98 3.07 -1.82 -1.90
CA MET A 98 1.65 -1.49 -2.06
C MET A 98 1.07 -0.80 -0.83
N THR A 99 1.41 -1.24 0.39
CA THR A 99 0.97 -0.57 1.64
C THR A 99 1.46 0.88 1.71
N ARG A 100 2.69 1.14 1.27
CA ARG A 100 3.21 2.50 1.20
C ARG A 100 2.53 3.28 0.07
N PHE A 101 2.39 2.68 -1.09
CA PHE A 101 1.79 3.33 -2.25
C PHE A 101 0.33 3.76 -2.02
N THR A 102 -0.49 2.92 -1.39
CA THR A 102 -1.87 3.27 -1.02
C THR A 102 -1.91 4.46 -0.06
N SER A 103 -1.08 4.45 1.00
CA SER A 103 -1.01 5.56 1.97
C SER A 103 -0.63 6.90 1.33
N MET A 104 0.30 6.86 0.36
CA MET A 104 0.70 8.05 -0.39
C MET A 104 -0.36 8.50 -1.37
N ASN A 105 -1.07 7.57 -2.02
CA ASN A 105 -2.16 7.87 -2.94
C ASN A 105 -3.35 8.54 -2.22
N VAL A 106 -3.62 8.16 -0.97
CA VAL A 106 -4.59 8.87 -0.12
C VAL A 106 -4.09 10.28 0.21
N SER A 107 -2.81 10.43 0.54
CA SER A 107 -2.22 11.72 0.87
C SER A 107 -2.27 12.71 -0.31
N THR A 108 -2.03 12.23 -1.54
CA THR A 108 -2.12 13.08 -2.74
C THR A 108 -3.54 13.55 -3.02
N LEU A 109 -4.57 12.78 -2.66
CA LEU A 109 -5.96 13.21 -2.74
C LEU A 109 -6.24 14.41 -1.81
N PHE A 110 -5.72 14.38 -0.59
CA PHE A 110 -5.85 15.51 0.35
C PHE A 110 -5.12 16.76 -0.16
N ILE A 111 -3.91 16.58 -0.70
CA ILE A 111 -3.15 17.66 -1.32
C ILE A 111 -3.92 18.26 -2.50
N TYR A 112 -4.48 17.42 -3.38
CA TYR A 112 -5.31 17.86 -4.50
C TYR A 112 -6.49 18.72 -4.03
N ARG A 113 -7.23 18.24 -3.02
CA ARG A 113 -8.38 18.97 -2.45
C ARG A 113 -7.97 20.30 -1.84
N TYR A 114 -6.85 20.33 -1.10
CA TYR A 114 -6.35 21.57 -0.51
C TYR A 114 -6.03 22.62 -1.57
N PHE A 115 -5.29 22.26 -2.62
CA PHE A 115 -4.92 23.22 -3.66
C PHE A 115 -6.10 23.68 -4.52
N THR A 116 -7.04 22.79 -4.85
CA THR A 116 -8.20 23.16 -5.65
C THR A 116 -9.21 23.99 -4.86
N VAL A 117 -9.52 23.62 -3.62
CA VAL A 117 -10.55 24.29 -2.81
C VAL A 117 -10.01 25.54 -2.10
N VAL A 118 -8.84 25.46 -1.46
CA VAL A 118 -8.31 26.55 -0.63
C VAL A 118 -7.51 27.55 -1.45
N ARG A 119 -6.74 27.07 -2.43
CA ARG A 119 -5.84 27.92 -3.23
C ARG A 119 -6.39 28.29 -4.60
N GLY A 120 -7.51 27.69 -5.03
CA GLY A 120 -8.10 27.93 -6.35
C GLY A 120 -7.20 27.54 -7.52
N VAL A 121 -6.22 26.65 -7.30
CA VAL A 121 -5.26 26.24 -8.32
C VAL A 121 -5.87 25.13 -9.17
N GLU A 122 -5.92 25.32 -10.48
CA GLU A 122 -6.41 24.31 -11.41
C GLU A 122 -5.37 23.19 -11.57
N ILE A 123 -5.53 22.11 -10.79
CA ILE A 123 -4.65 20.95 -10.86
C ILE A 123 -5.12 20.01 -11.99
N LYS A 124 -4.34 19.95 -13.07
CA LYS A 124 -4.47 18.93 -14.13
C LYS A 124 -3.91 17.58 -13.65
N PHE A 125 -4.38 16.48 -14.25
CA PHE A 125 -3.95 15.10 -13.94
C PHE A 125 -2.42 14.88 -13.94
N LYS A 126 -1.68 15.55 -14.83
CA LYS A 126 -0.21 15.48 -14.87
C LYS A 126 0.47 15.92 -13.57
N HIS A 127 -0.09 16.94 -12.90
CA HIS A 127 0.42 17.43 -11.62
C HIS A 127 0.18 16.41 -10.50
N GLN A 128 -0.90 15.63 -10.58
CA GLN A 128 -1.11 14.54 -9.63
C GLN A 128 -0.12 13.41 -9.82
N LEU A 129 0.16 13.00 -11.06
CA LEU A 129 1.22 12.02 -11.33
C LEU A 129 2.58 12.50 -10.81
N LEU A 130 2.88 13.79 -11.00
CA LEU A 130 4.08 14.41 -10.44
C LEU A 130 4.08 14.37 -8.90
N LEU A 131 2.97 14.72 -8.25
CA LEU A 131 2.85 14.66 -6.79
C LEU A 131 3.06 13.25 -6.26
N ILE A 132 2.45 12.24 -6.88
CA ILE A 132 2.65 10.84 -6.50
C ILE A 132 4.12 10.47 -6.66
N PHE A 133 4.76 10.85 -7.76
CA PHE A 133 6.17 10.56 -7.99
C PHE A 133 7.09 11.22 -6.95
N VAL A 134 6.87 12.51 -6.67
CA VAL A 134 7.62 13.28 -5.66
C VAL A 134 7.46 12.67 -4.28
N VAL A 135 6.25 12.25 -3.91
CA VAL A 135 5.97 11.62 -2.60
C VAL A 135 6.51 10.19 -2.52
N MET A 136 6.66 9.49 -3.65
CA MET A 136 7.24 8.14 -3.71
C MET A 136 8.77 8.14 -3.64
N LEU A 137 9.43 9.21 -4.08
CA LEU A 137 10.88 9.30 -4.17
C LEU A 137 11.60 9.10 -2.81
N PRO A 138 11.13 9.69 -1.69
CA PRO A 138 11.68 9.40 -0.36
C PRO A 138 11.53 7.95 0.06
N ASN A 139 10.45 7.25 -0.33
CA ASN A 139 10.28 5.82 -0.01
C ASN A 139 11.30 4.97 -0.75
N ILE A 140 11.59 5.30 -2.01
CA ILE A 140 12.62 4.61 -2.79
C ILE A 140 13.99 4.86 -2.13
N ALA A 141 14.29 6.11 -1.78
CA ALA A 141 15.53 6.48 -1.11
C ALA A 141 15.70 5.73 0.23
N LEU A 142 14.66 5.70 1.09
CA LEU A 142 14.70 4.96 2.35
C LEU A 142 14.91 3.46 2.15
N ASN A 143 14.28 2.85 1.16
CA ASN A 143 14.49 1.43 0.85
C ASN A 143 15.92 1.16 0.37
N VAL A 144 16.49 2.05 -0.44
CA VAL A 144 17.88 1.95 -0.90
C VAL A 144 18.86 2.12 0.28
N CYS A 145 18.64 3.13 1.14
CA CYS A 145 19.44 3.33 2.35
C CYS A 145 19.34 2.13 3.30
N ALA A 146 18.15 1.58 3.50
CA ALA A 146 17.94 0.39 4.32
C ALA A 146 18.62 -0.84 3.71
N TYR A 147 18.65 -0.98 2.38
CA TYR A 147 19.39 -2.05 1.73
C TYR A 147 20.90 -1.94 1.99
N PHE A 148 21.48 -0.74 1.84
CA PHE A 148 22.90 -0.52 2.13
C PHE A 148 23.23 -0.71 3.61
N SER A 149 22.38 -0.20 4.51
CA SER A 149 22.58 -0.33 5.96
C SER A 149 22.49 -1.77 6.47
N ASN A 150 21.70 -2.62 5.80
CA ASN A 150 21.51 -4.02 6.17
C ASN A 150 22.31 -4.99 5.30
N CYS A 151 23.11 -4.48 4.36
CA CYS A 151 24.04 -5.32 3.61
C CYS A 151 25.10 -5.80 4.61
N PRO A 152 25.35 -7.12 4.70
CA PRO A 152 26.36 -7.63 5.62
C PRO A 152 27.73 -7.08 5.21
N SER A 153 28.29 -6.20 6.04
CA SER A 153 29.70 -5.86 5.99
C SER A 153 30.51 -7.04 6.55
N PRO A 154 31.82 -7.15 6.23
CA PRO A 154 32.70 -8.14 6.86
C PRO A 154 32.65 -8.09 8.39
N GLU A 155 32.33 -6.91 8.94
CA GLU A 155 32.19 -6.65 10.37
C GLU A 155 30.89 -7.21 10.98
N ASN A 156 29.92 -7.70 10.21
CA ASN A 156 28.63 -8.22 10.72
C ASN A 156 28.43 -9.72 10.44
N GLU A 157 29.42 -10.40 9.85
CA GLU A 157 29.34 -11.84 9.55
C GLU A 157 29.24 -12.72 10.80
N TYR A 158 29.78 -12.29 11.95
CA TYR A 158 29.72 -13.06 13.19
C TYR A 158 28.30 -13.19 13.77
N LEU A 159 27.37 -12.30 13.39
CA LEU A 159 25.98 -12.34 13.83
C LEU A 159 25.13 -13.41 13.11
N LYS A 160 25.66 -14.05 12.05
CA LYS A 160 24.96 -15.11 11.29
C LYS A 160 25.19 -16.52 11.86
N LYS A 161 26.06 -16.70 12.85
CA LYS A 161 26.48 -18.02 13.35
C LYS A 161 25.77 -18.51 14.62
N SER A 162 24.73 -17.83 15.11
CA SER A 162 23.93 -18.30 16.25
C SER A 162 22.75 -19.17 15.82
#